data_AF-A0A2W7B788-F1
#
_entry.id   AF-A0A2W7B788-F1
#
_cell.length_a   1.000
_cell.length_b   1.000
_cell.length_c   1.000
_cell.angle_alpha   90.00
_cell.angle_beta   90.00
_cell.angle_gamma   90.00
#
_symmetry.space_group_name_H-M   'P 1'
#
loop_
_entity.id
_entity.type
_entity.pdbx_description
1 polymer ?
#
loop_
_entity_poly.entity_id
_entity_poly.type
_entity_poly.pdbx_seq_one_letter_code
_entity_poly.pdbx_strand_id
1 'polypeptide(L)' 'MSKEIITLRIDSEKRIALDRLAQGFDRDRSYILNQAIDYFLQINQWQIAEIEQALLEAEAEDFVSQDDVNDLFKRLTNEN' A
#
# COMPACT_ATOMS: atom_id res chain seq x y z
N MET A 1 -23.72 3.92 6.51
CA MET A 1 -23.07 2.62 6.27
C MET A 1 -23.50 1.66 7.37
N SER A 2 -23.98 0.48 7.01
CA SER A 2 -24.24 -0.60 7.97
C SER A 2 -22.91 -1.13 8.51
N LYS A 3 -22.87 -1.46 9.80
CA LYS A 3 -21.73 -2.19 10.38
C LYS A 3 -21.93 -3.68 10.12
N GLU A 4 -20.90 -4.33 9.59
CA GLU A 4 -20.88 -5.77 9.35
C GLU A 4 -19.91 -6.45 10.33
N ILE A 5 -20.18 -7.71 10.66
CA ILE A 5 -19.34 -8.51 11.55
C ILE A 5 -18.57 -9.53 10.70
N ILE A 6 -17.26 -9.49 10.80
CA ILE A 6 -16.36 -10.45 10.15
C ILE A 6 -15.65 -11.26 11.24
N THR A 7 -15.72 -12.59 11.13
CA THR A 7 -15.00 -13.51 12.02
C THR A 7 -13.69 -13.92 11.35
N LEU A 8 -12.57 -13.63 12.02
CA LEU A 8 -11.22 -13.90 11.54
C LEU A 8 -10.52 -14.96 12.39
N ARG A 9 -9.77 -15.84 11.73
CA ARG A 9 -8.87 -16.79 12.41
C ARG A 9 -7.47 -16.21 12.40
N ILE A 10 -6.90 -16.05 13.60
CA ILE A 10 -5.54 -15.60 13.80
C ILE A 10 -4.88 -16.50 14.85
N ASP A 11 -3.57 -16.64 14.78
CA ASP A 11 -2.80 -17.27 15.84
C ASP A 11 -2.82 -16.41 17.13
N SER A 12 -2.48 -17.06 18.26
CA SER A 12 -2.50 -16.44 19.57
C SER A 12 -1.48 -15.30 19.70
N GLU A 13 -0.34 -15.41 19.03
CA GLU A 13 0.72 -14.41 19.06
C GLU A 13 0.26 -13.09 18.44
N LYS A 14 -0.36 -13.13 17.25
CA LYS A 14 -0.97 -11.95 16.62
C LYS A 14 -2.05 -11.33 17.48
N ARG A 15 -2.91 -12.15 18.10
CA ARG A 15 -3.95 -11.65 19.02
C ARG A 15 -3.33 -10.85 20.17
N ILE A 16 -2.26 -11.37 20.78
CA ILE A 16 -1.56 -10.71 21.89
C ILE A 16 -0.88 -9.41 21.42
N ALA A 17 -0.28 -9.42 20.22
CA ALA A 17 0.31 -8.20 19.66
C ALA A 17 -0.74 -7.10 19.42
N LEU A 18 -1.91 -7.47 18.88
CA LEU A 18 -3.04 -6.54 18.69
C LEU A 18 -3.58 -6.01 20.02
N ASP A 19 -3.68 -6.84 21.05
CA ASP A 19 -4.10 -6.41 22.40
C ASP A 19 -3.15 -5.34 22.96
N ARG A 20 -1.84 -5.50 22.78
CA ARG A 20 -0.83 -4.53 23.25
C ARG A 20 -0.89 -3.21 22.49
N LEU A 21 -1.09 -3.26 21.17
CA LEU A 21 -1.26 -2.06 20.35
C LEU A 21 -2.52 -1.29 20.75
N ALA A 22 -3.64 -2.01 20.91
CA ALA A 22 -4.91 -1.44 21.35
C ALA A 22 -4.76 -0.73 22.72
N GLN A 23 -4.09 -1.38 23.68
CA GLN A 23 -3.80 -0.78 24.98
C GLN A 23 -2.93 0.48 24.87
N GLY A 24 -1.85 0.43 24.08
CA GLY A 24 -0.96 1.58 23.90
C GLY A 24 -1.64 2.79 23.24
N PHE A 25 -2.66 2.55 22.42
CA PHE A 25 -3.40 3.60 21.71
C PHE A 25 -4.66 4.06 22.46
N ASP A 26 -4.98 3.45 23.61
CA ASP A 26 -6.23 3.64 24.34
C ASP A 26 -7.47 3.43 23.44
N ARG A 27 -7.46 2.31 22.71
CA ARG A 27 -8.52 1.93 21.76
C ARG A 27 -8.85 0.44 21.90
N ASP A 28 -9.97 0.03 21.32
CA ASP A 28 -10.29 -1.38 21.20
C ASP A 28 -9.54 -2.05 20.03
N ARG A 29 -9.56 -3.38 20.01
CA ARG A 29 -8.97 -4.17 18.92
C ARG A 29 -9.63 -3.89 17.58
N SER A 30 -10.93 -3.63 17.56
CA SER A 30 -11.67 -3.37 16.32
C SER A 30 -11.14 -2.13 15.63
N TYR A 31 -10.78 -1.08 16.37
CA TYR A 31 -10.15 0.11 15.84
C TYR A 31 -8.82 -0.23 15.15
N ILE A 32 -7.93 -0.95 15.84
CA ILE A 32 -6.62 -1.35 15.28
C ILE A 32 -6.79 -2.22 14.03
N LEU A 33 -7.73 -3.18 14.07
CA LEU A 33 -8.02 -4.06 12.93
C LEU A 33 -8.57 -3.29 11.73
N ASN A 34 -9.50 -2.35 11.94
CA ASN A 34 -10.01 -1.52 10.85
C ASN A 34 -8.90 -0.67 10.24
N GLN A 35 -8.05 -0.04 11.05
CA GLN A 35 -6.91 0.73 10.54
C GLN A 35 -5.94 -0.12 9.72
N ALA A 36 -5.66 -1.35 10.17
CA ALA A 36 -4.82 -2.28 9.40
C ALA A 36 -5.48 -2.68 8.07
N ILE A 37 -6.80 -2.91 8.05
CA ILE A 37 -7.57 -3.21 6.84
C ILE A 37 -7.57 -2.00 5.89
N ASP A 38 -7.83 -0.79 6.40
CA ASP A 38 -7.84 0.44 5.62
C ASP A 38 -6.48 0.65 4.93
N TYR A 39 -5.38 0.51 5.67
CA TYR A 39 -4.03 0.63 5.15
C TYR A 39 -3.72 -0.42 4.08
N PHE A 40 -4.11 -1.68 4.32
CA PHE A 40 -3.92 -2.76 3.36
C PHE A 40 -4.71 -2.49 2.08
N LEU A 41 -5.99 -2.12 2.19
CA LEU A 41 -6.83 -1.81 1.03
C LEU A 41 -6.28 -0.63 0.24
N GLN A 42 -5.90 0.45 0.91
CA GLN A 42 -5.36 1.64 0.27
C GLN A 42 -4.13 1.32 -0.60
N ILE A 43 -3.14 0.62 -0.03
CA ILE A 43 -1.91 0.30 -0.75
C ILE A 43 -2.18 -0.62 -1.93
N ASN A 44 -2.95 -1.68 -1.72
CA ASN A 44 -3.16 -2.67 -2.76
C ASN A 44 -4.05 -2.13 -3.88
N GLN A 45 -5.06 -1.31 -3.56
CA GLN A 45 -5.90 -0.68 -4.58
C GLN A 45 -5.10 0.32 -5.42
N TRP A 46 -4.27 1.14 -4.79
CA TRP A 46 -3.37 2.03 -5.52
C TRP A 46 -2.43 1.22 -6.43
N GLN A 47 -1.78 0.18 -5.91
CA GLN A 47 -0.86 -0.64 -6.69
C GLN A 47 -1.54 -1.32 -7.89
N ILE A 48 -2.74 -1.85 -7.71
CA ILE A 48 -3.52 -2.44 -8.81
C ILE A 48 -3.79 -1.38 -9.88
N ALA A 49 -4.27 -0.19 -9.48
CA ALA A 49 -4.58 0.88 -10.42
C ALA A 49 -3.33 1.33 -11.20
N GLU A 50 -2.18 1.49 -10.53
CA GLU A 50 -0.93 1.86 -11.20
C GLU A 50 -0.46 0.80 -12.19
N ILE A 51 -0.57 -0.49 -11.84
CA ILE A 51 -0.22 -1.58 -12.75
C ILE A 51 -1.13 -1.55 -13.98
N GLU A 52 -2.43 -1.37 -13.79
CA GLU A 52 -3.39 -1.28 -14.89
C GLU A 52 -3.09 -0.08 -15.80
N GLN A 53 -2.74 1.09 -15.24
CA GLN A 53 -2.31 2.24 -16.03
C GLN A 53 -1.01 1.99 -16.80
N ALA A 54 0.02 1.47 -16.12
CA ALA A 54 1.30 1.18 -16.76
C ALA A 54 1.19 0.17 -17.91
N LEU A 55 0.27 -0.79 -17.82
CA LEU A 55 -0.02 -1.71 -18.92
C LEU A 55 -0.64 -0.99 -20.12
N LEU A 56 -1.58 -0.06 -19.89
CA LEU A 56 -2.18 0.74 -20.96
C LEU A 56 -1.15 1.65 -21.65
N GLU A 57 -0.28 2.30 -20.88
CA GLU A 57 0.83 3.12 -21.41
C GLU A 57 1.79 2.27 -22.26
N ALA A 58 2.12 1.07 -21.77
CA ALA A 58 2.99 0.14 -22.48
C ALA A 58 2.37 -0.36 -23.80
N GLU A 59 1.08 -0.70 -23.79
CA GLU A 59 0.33 -1.08 -24.99
C GLU A 59 0.21 0.07 -26.00
N ALA A 60 0.22 1.32 -25.52
CA ALA A 60 0.24 2.52 -26.34
C ALA A 60 1.64 2.92 -26.84
N GLU A 61 2.68 2.14 -26.50
CA GLU A 61 4.10 2.48 -26.75
C GLU A 61 4.50 3.85 -26.15
N ASP A 62 3.83 4.30 -25.09
CA ASP A 62 4.05 5.59 -24.42
C ASP A 62 5.27 5.53 -23.48
N PHE A 63 6.43 5.29 -24.09
CA PHE A 63 7.71 5.28 -23.41
C PHE A 63 8.52 6.52 -23.77
N VAL A 64 9.22 7.06 -22.79
CA VAL A 64 10.24 8.09 -23.04
C VAL A 64 11.37 7.54 -23.91
N SER A 65 11.98 8.41 -24.71
CA SER A 65 13.08 8.00 -25.57
C SER A 65 14.34 7.62 -24.77
N GLN A 66 15.21 6.81 -25.37
CA GLN A 66 16.49 6.45 -24.75
C GLN A 66 17.37 7.67 -24.45
N ASP A 67 17.31 8.70 -25.30
CA ASP A 67 18.07 9.94 -25.12
C ASP A 67 17.57 10.73 -23.90
N ASP A 68 16.24 10.83 -23.71
CA ASP A 68 15.65 11.47 -22.53
C ASP A 68 16.03 10.74 -21.24
N VAL A 69 16.05 9.41 -21.28
CA VAL A 69 16.51 8.57 -20.15
C VAL A 69 17.98 8.85 -19.84
N ASN A 70 18.84 8.92 -20.85
CA ASN A 70 20.26 9.21 -20.67
C ASN A 70 20.48 10.60 -20.05
N ASP A 71 19.72 11.60 -20.47
CA ASP A 71 19.81 12.96 -19.94
C ASP A 71 19.29 13.06 -18.49
N LEU A 72 18.24 12.30 -18.15
CA LEU A 72 17.79 12.15 -16.77
C LEU A 72 18.88 11.53 -15.89
N PHE A 73 19.51 10.43 -16.33
CA PHE A 73 20.58 9.78 -15.56
C PHE A 73 21.77 10.70 -15.34
N LYS A 74 22.23 11.42 -16.37
CA LYS A 74 23.30 12.42 -16.22
C LYS A 74 22.97 13.46 -15.14
N ARG A 75 21.73 13.95 -15.11
CA ARG A 75 21.30 14.92 -14.08
C ARG A 75 21.32 14.32 -12.67
N LEU A 76 20.82 13.10 -12.50
CA LEU A 76 20.75 12.44 -11.19
C LEU A 76 22.12 12.00 -10.67
N THR A 77 23.07 11.70 -11.55
CA THR A 77 24.42 11.24 -11.17
C THR A 77 25.46 12.36 -11.11
N ASN A 78 25.18 13.55 -11.66
CA ASN A 78 26.11 14.68 -11.66
C ASN A 78 25.98 15.58 -10.41
N GLU A 79 25.22 15.16 -9.39
CA GLU A 79 25.27 15.74 -8.04
C GLU A 79 25.94 14.75 -7.06
N ASN A 80 27.27 14.66 -7.16
CA ASN A 80 28.22 14.34 -6.07
C ASN A 80 29.64 14.78 -6.48
#